data_AF-A0A1Q9LNW5-F1
#
_entry.id   AF-A0A1Q9LNW5-F1
#
_cell.length_a   1.000
_cell.length_b   1.000
_cell.length_c   1.000
_cell.angle_alpha   90.00
_cell.angle_beta   90.00
_cell.angle_gamma   90.00
#
_symmetry.space_group_name_H-M   'P 1'
#
loop_
_entity.id
_entity.type
_entity.pdbx_description
1 polymer ?
#
loop_
_entity_poly.entity_id
_entity_poly.type
_entity_poly.pdbx_seq_one_letter_code
_entity_poly.pdbx_strand_id
1 'polypeptide(L)'
;MTAPEQQAVQGWVLDELVALGLPARGAEDDFFAIGGTSMGVVRLVSRAEKEYGEDCLPADELYENSTVRGIAELIVRHAGGAAAAG
;
A
#
# COMPACT_ATOMS: atom_id res chain seq x y z
N MET A 1 5.17 14.92 3.36
CA MET A 1 4.23 14.14 2.53
C MET A 1 3.53 15.12 1.61
N THR A 2 3.91 15.15 0.34
CA THR A 2 3.30 16.08 -0.63
C THR A 2 2.11 15.38 -1.31
N ALA A 3 1.05 16.11 -1.64
CA ALA A 3 -0.08 15.58 -2.42
C ALA A 3 0.34 14.78 -3.68
N PRO A 4 1.36 15.19 -4.48
CA PRO A 4 1.78 14.41 -5.65
C PRO A 4 2.44 13.06 -5.33
N GLU A 5 3.24 12.98 -4.27
CA GLU A 5 3.87 11.72 -3.83
C GLU A 5 2.81 10.70 -3.41
N GLN A 6 1.85 11.16 -2.62
CA GLN A 6 0.71 10.34 -2.19
C GLN A 6 -0.10 9.81 -3.38
N GLN A 7 -0.35 10.65 -4.38
CA GLN A 7 -1.11 10.26 -5.55
C GLN A 7 -0.35 9.26 -6.44
N ALA A 8 0.97 9.36 -6.53
CA ALA A 8 1.81 8.40 -7.24
C ALA A 8 1.79 7.02 -6.58
N VAL A 9 1.95 6.96 -5.25
CA VAL A 9 1.88 5.71 -4.49
C VAL A 9 0.48 5.10 -4.56
N GLN A 10 -0.57 5.93 -4.49
CA GLN A 10 -1.94 5.46 -4.66
C GLN A 10 -2.17 4.80 -6.03
N GLY A 11 -1.60 5.37 -7.10
CA GLY A 11 -1.64 4.76 -8.44
C GLY A 11 -0.95 3.40 -8.46
N TRP A 12 0.23 3.29 -7.86
CA TRP A 12 0.93 2.03 -7.72
C TRP A 12 0.14 0.97 -6.93
N VAL A 13 -0.51 1.36 -5.82
CA VAL A 13 -1.35 0.45 -5.05
C VAL A 13 -2.48 -0.10 -5.92
N LEU A 14 -3.18 0.76 -6.69
CA LEU A 14 -4.24 0.33 -7.60
C LEU A 14 -3.74 -0.70 -8.61
N ASP A 15 -2.60 -0.44 -9.26
CA ASP A 15 -2.02 -1.35 -10.24
C ASP A 15 -1.66 -2.70 -9.63
N GLU A 16 -1.10 -2.72 -8.41
CA GLU A 16 -0.77 -3.96 -7.70
C GLU A 16 -2.03 -4.72 -7.26
N LEU A 17 -3.10 -4.04 -6.83
CA LEU A 17 -4.37 -4.71 -6.51
C LEU A 17 -4.99 -5.35 -7.76
N VAL A 18 -4.94 -4.66 -8.91
CA VAL A 18 -5.40 -5.21 -10.19
C VAL A 18 -4.55 -6.41 -10.61
N ALA A 19 -3.23 -6.36 -10.43
CA ALA A 19 -2.32 -7.47 -10.70
C ALA A 19 -2.58 -8.69 -9.80
N LEU A 20 -3.09 -8.47 -8.58
CA LEU A 20 -3.57 -9.52 -7.68
C LEU A 20 -4.95 -10.08 -8.07
N GLY A 21 -5.59 -9.55 -9.12
CA GLY A 21 -6.90 -9.95 -9.59
C GLY A 21 -8.07 -9.30 -8.85
N LEU A 22 -7.81 -8.23 -8.09
CA LEU A 22 -8.84 -7.49 -7.36
C LEU A 22 -9.46 -6.38 -8.24
N PRO A 23 -10.77 -6.15 -8.14
CA PRO A 23 -11.47 -5.14 -8.95
C PRO A 23 -11.33 -3.73 -8.38
N ALA A 24 -10.13 -3.30 -7.99
CA ALA A 24 -9.88 -1.96 -7.46
C ALA A 24 -10.02 -0.89 -8.57
N ARG A 25 -10.66 0.24 -8.24
CA ARG A 25 -11.02 1.34 -9.17
C ARG A 25 -10.80 2.74 -8.58
N GLY A 26 -10.65 2.88 -7.27
CA GLY A 26 -10.57 4.18 -6.61
C GLY A 26 -9.88 4.15 -5.25
N ALA A 27 -9.64 5.36 -4.70
CA ALA A 27 -8.90 5.56 -3.46
C ALA A 27 -9.59 4.96 -2.21
N GLU A 28 -10.91 4.87 -2.24
CA GLU A 28 -11.71 4.38 -1.11
C GLU A 28 -12.03 2.89 -1.19
N ASP A 29 -11.53 2.19 -2.23
CA ASP A 29 -11.74 0.76 -2.33
C ASP A 29 -10.96 0.06 -1.23
N ASP A 30 -11.70 -0.70 -0.43
CA ASP A 30 -11.15 -1.48 0.66
C ASP A 30 -10.66 -2.83 0.15
N PHE A 31 -9.37 -3.12 0.38
CA PHE A 31 -8.69 -4.33 -0.04
C PHE A 31 -9.45 -5.60 0.33
N PHE A 32 -9.97 -5.71 1.55
CA PHE A 32 -10.70 -6.89 2.00
C PHE A 32 -12.13 -6.94 1.46
N ALA A 33 -12.80 -5.80 1.35
CA ALA A 33 -14.14 -5.71 0.78
C ALA A 33 -14.19 -6.09 -0.71
N ILE A 34 -13.10 -5.86 -1.45
CA ILE A 34 -12.99 -6.23 -2.87
C ILE A 34 -12.43 -7.64 -3.10
N GLY A 35 -12.26 -8.44 -2.05
CA GLY A 35 -11.85 -9.85 -2.14
C GLY A 35 -10.37 -10.12 -1.87
N GLY A 36 -9.66 -9.16 -1.28
CA GLY A 36 -8.28 -9.33 -0.82
C GLY A 36 -8.16 -10.44 0.23
N THR A 37 -7.02 -11.11 0.24
CA THR A 37 -6.74 -12.25 1.13
C THR A 37 -5.43 -12.04 1.87
N SER A 38 -5.17 -12.80 2.93
CA SER A 38 -3.89 -12.75 3.65
C SER A 38 -2.69 -13.06 2.75
N MET A 39 -2.83 -13.95 1.75
CA MET A 39 -1.77 -14.15 0.75
C MET A 39 -1.58 -12.92 -0.15
N GLY A 40 -2.65 -12.19 -0.46
CA GLY A 40 -2.58 -10.91 -1.15
C GLY A 40 -1.85 -9.85 -0.31
N VAL A 41 -2.10 -9.80 1.01
CA VAL A 41 -1.37 -8.92 1.93
C VAL A 41 0.12 -9.22 1.89
N VAL A 42 0.51 -10.49 2.04
CA VAL A 42 1.93 -10.89 1.99
C VAL A 42 2.58 -10.47 0.67
N ARG A 43 1.90 -10.68 -0.48
CA ARG A 43 2.44 -10.25 -1.78
C ARG A 43 2.57 -8.74 -1.90
N LEU A 44 1.56 -8.00 -1.45
CA LEU A 44 1.55 -6.54 -1.52
C LEU A 44 2.66 -5.94 -0.65
N VAL A 45 2.82 -6.43 0.58
CA VAL A 45 3.90 -6.03 1.49
C VAL A 45 5.26 -6.30 0.85
N SER A 46 5.51 -7.54 0.39
CA SER A 46 6.78 -7.87 -0.28
C SER A 46 7.05 -7.08 -1.55
N ARG A 47 6.02 -6.56 -2.23
CA ARG A 47 6.19 -5.69 -3.39
C ARG A 47 6.48 -4.25 -2.97
N ALA A 48 5.78 -3.76 -1.96
CA ALA A 48 5.99 -2.43 -1.38
C ALA A 48 7.43 -2.33 -0.85
N GLU A 49 7.90 -3.34 -0.13
CA GLU A 49 9.27 -3.38 0.41
C GLU A 49 10.35 -3.27 -0.67
N LYS A 50 10.11 -3.88 -1.84
CA LYS A 50 11.05 -3.82 -2.98
C LYS A 50 11.06 -2.48 -3.68
N GLU A 51 9.94 -1.75 -3.68
CA GLU A 51 9.78 -0.49 -4.41
C GLU A 51 10.10 0.72 -3.52
N TYR A 52 9.66 0.70 -2.26
CA TYR A 52 9.66 1.84 -1.35
C TYR A 52 10.53 1.65 -0.10
N GLY A 53 11.12 0.47 0.09
CA GLY A 53 12.02 0.15 1.20
C GLY A 53 11.41 -0.77 2.25
N GLU A 54 12.27 -1.44 3.01
CA GLU A 54 11.85 -2.40 4.05
C GLU A 54 10.95 -1.74 5.10
N ASP A 55 10.00 -2.53 5.64
CA ASP A 55 9.01 -2.09 6.63
C ASP A 55 8.13 -0.90 6.21
N CYS A 56 8.09 -0.53 4.92
CA CYS A 56 7.25 0.58 4.45
C CYS A 56 5.74 0.30 4.56
N LEU A 57 5.34 -0.97 4.65
CA LEU A 57 3.95 -1.38 4.75
C LEU A 57 3.76 -2.45 5.82
N PRO A 58 3.62 -2.05 7.10
CA PRO A 58 3.35 -2.99 8.20
C PRO A 58 2.00 -3.68 8.00
N ALA A 59 1.99 -5.02 8.10
CA ALA A 59 0.77 -5.80 7.88
C ALA A 59 -0.33 -5.44 8.88
N ASP A 60 0.01 -5.23 10.16
CA ASP A 60 -0.96 -4.85 11.20
C ASP A 60 -1.66 -3.52 10.87
N GLU A 61 -0.90 -2.48 10.47
CA GLU A 61 -1.47 -1.19 10.07
C GLU A 61 -2.31 -1.28 8.80
N LEU A 62 -1.94 -2.16 7.85
CA LEU A 62 -2.73 -2.42 6.65
C LEU A 62 -4.10 -3.01 6.99
N TYR A 63 -4.18 -3.92 7.97
CA TYR A 63 -5.47 -4.45 8.43
C TYR A 63 -6.38 -3.36 9.02
N GLU A 64 -5.80 -2.33 9.63
CA GLU A 64 -6.54 -1.19 10.18
C GLU A 64 -6.86 -0.12 9.11
N ASN A 65 -6.05 -0.01 8.05
CA ASN A 65 -6.13 1.02 7.02
C ASN A 65 -6.19 0.40 5.61
N SER A 66 -7.12 -0.53 5.40
CA SER A 66 -7.21 -1.37 4.21
C SER A 66 -7.73 -0.70 2.94
N THR A 67 -8.03 0.60 2.97
CA THR A 67 -8.38 1.34 1.75
C THR A 67 -7.13 1.59 0.90
N VAL A 68 -7.29 1.69 -0.41
CA VAL A 68 -6.20 2.07 -1.33
C VAL A 68 -5.48 3.36 -0.87
N ARG A 69 -6.24 4.36 -0.42
CA ARG A 69 -5.69 5.59 0.16
C ARG A 69 -4.91 5.30 1.43
N GLY A 70 -5.49 4.56 2.37
CA GLY A 70 -4.86 4.21 3.65
C GLY A 70 -3.53 3.48 3.44
N ILE A 71 -3.52 2.47 2.58
CA ILE A 71 -2.31 1.73 2.21
C ILE A 71 -1.25 2.67 1.63
N ALA A 72 -1.63 3.58 0.72
CA ALA A 72 -0.69 4.56 0.17
C ALA A 72 -0.15 5.51 1.24
N GLU A 73 -0.98 5.96 2.19
CA GLU A 73 -0.55 6.79 3.32
C GLU A 73 0.48 6.07 4.20
N LEU A 74 0.29 4.77 4.46
CA LEU A 74 1.24 3.95 5.21
C LEU A 74 2.59 3.87 4.50
N ILE A 75 2.58 3.57 3.20
CA ILE A 75 3.81 3.48 2.39
C ILE A 75 4.55 4.81 2.43
N VAL A 76 3.89 5.93 2.16
CA VAL A 76 4.55 7.25 2.17
C VAL A 76 5.07 7.62 3.56
N ARG A 77 4.32 7.27 4.62
CA ARG A 77 4.71 7.56 6.01
C ARG A 77 6.01 6.85 6.38
N HIS A 78 6.12 5.57 6.04
CA HIS A 78 7.22 4.72 6.47
C HIS A 78 8.42 4.75 5.50
N ALA A 79 8.18 4.88 4.19
CA ALA A 79 9.25 5.05 3.19
C ALA A 79 10.05 6.35 3.40
N GLY A 80 9.39 7.42 3.87
CA GLY A 80 10.06 8.66 4.26
C GLY A 80 10.86 8.58 5.58
N GLY A 81 10.62 7.55 6.39
CA GLY A 81 11.31 7.30 7.67
C GLY A 81 12.63 6.54 7.53
N ALA A 82 12.76 5.67 6.52
CA ALA A 82 13.97 4.90 6.27
C ALA A 82 15.20 5.78 5.92
N ALA A 83 14.99 7.01 5.44
CA ALA A 83 16.05 7.97 5.17
C ALA A 83 16.65 8.65 6.44
N ALA A 84 16.03 8.49 7.62
CA ALA A 84 16.47 9.14 8.86
C ALA A 84 17.23 8.20 9.82
N ALA A 85 17.36 6.91 9.51
CA ALA A 85 17.98 5.90 10.35
C ALA A 85 19.14 5.17 9.65
N GLY A 86 20.07 5.92 9.07
CA GLY A 86 21.31 5.42 8.46
C GLY A 86 22.49 6.35 8.66
#